data_AF-A0A2D0IIW0-F1
#
_entry.id   AF-A0A2D0IIW0-F1
#
_cell.length_a   1.000
_cell.length_b   1.000
_cell.length_c   1.000
_cell.angle_alpha   90.00
_cell.angle_beta   90.00
_cell.angle_gamma   90.00
#
_symmetry.space_group_name_H-M   'P 1'
#
loop_
_entity.id
_entity.type
_entity.pdbx_description
1 polymer ?
#
loop_
_entity_poly.entity_id
_entity_poly.type
_entity_poly.pdbx_seq_one_letter_code
_entity_poly.pdbx_strand_id
1 'polypeptide(L)'
;MLNWDEEVKPTSQMPFAHGSSSSRTTELPLQSSELRTAQAVSFTSTTTAVPAVAHRIKASDKRIINGQTDVNQLVPFKYKWAWEKYLATCANHWMPQEVNMTRDIALWKDPNGLTEDERRIVKRNLGFFVTADSLAANNIVLGTYRHITAPECRQFLLRQAFEEAIHTHAYQYIVESLGLDESEIFNAYNEVQSIRDKDEFLIPFINAIMDPNFKTGTQETDQTLLKSLIVFACLMEGLFFYVGFTQILALGRQNKMTGAAEQYQYILRDESMHCNFGIDLINQLKLENPHLWTADFKTEIRGLFEKAVELEYRYAEDTMPRGVLGMNASMFKGYLRYIANRRATQIGLEPLFPNEENPFPWMSEMIDLKKERNFFETRVIEYQSGGALSWD
;
A
#
# COMPACT_ATOMS: atom_id res chain seq x y z
N MET A 1 -21.81 18.09 -13.27
CA MET A 1 -21.11 19.34 -13.67
C MET A 1 -21.43 20.38 -12.61
N LEU A 2 -20.47 20.68 -11.73
CA LEU A 2 -20.61 21.72 -10.73
C LEU A 2 -19.69 22.87 -11.16
N ASN A 3 -20.29 24.00 -11.53
CA ASN A 3 -19.62 25.25 -11.88
C ASN A 3 -19.21 25.96 -10.59
N TRP A 4 -17.94 26.33 -10.50
CA TRP A 4 -17.40 27.23 -9.50
C TRP A 4 -17.12 28.56 -10.20
N ASP A 5 -17.95 29.58 -9.96
CA ASP A 5 -17.64 30.98 -10.25
C ASP A 5 -18.56 31.88 -9.40
N GLU A 6 -18.08 32.34 -8.25
CA GLU A 6 -18.54 33.59 -7.66
C GLU A 6 -17.35 34.40 -7.12
N GLU A 7 -17.14 35.57 -7.74
CA GLU A 7 -16.13 36.56 -7.43
C GLU A 7 -16.42 37.29 -6.11
N VAL A 8 -15.38 37.44 -5.28
CA VAL A 8 -15.40 38.26 -4.07
C VAL A 8 -15.32 39.75 -4.42
N LYS A 9 -16.33 40.54 -4.02
CA LYS A 9 -16.29 42.02 -4.09
C LYS A 9 -15.78 42.64 -2.77
N PRO A 10 -15.00 43.74 -2.82
CA PRO A 10 -14.49 44.41 -1.62
C PRO A 10 -15.46 45.48 -1.10
N THR A 11 -15.63 45.55 0.23
CA THR A 11 -16.42 46.61 0.88
C THR A 11 -15.56 47.69 1.53
N SER A 12 -15.98 48.91 1.28
CA SER A 12 -15.38 50.21 1.59
C SER A 12 -15.53 50.67 3.05
N GLN A 13 -14.62 51.55 3.45
CA GLN A 13 -14.52 52.30 4.71
C GLN A 13 -15.73 53.19 5.04
N MET A 14 -15.93 53.48 6.33
CA MET A 14 -16.66 54.64 6.88
C MET A 14 -16.00 55.14 8.19
N PRO A 15 -16.21 56.41 8.62
CA PRO A 15 -15.19 57.23 9.32
C PRO A 15 -15.45 57.62 10.79
N PHE A 16 -14.36 58.12 11.39
CA PHE A 16 -14.06 58.92 12.61
C PHE A 16 -15.15 59.56 13.51
N ALA A 17 -14.84 59.55 14.82
CA ALA A 17 -14.78 60.70 15.78
C ALA A 17 -14.54 60.17 17.23
N HIS A 18 -13.92 60.81 18.23
CA HIS A 18 -12.93 61.88 18.44
C HIS A 18 -12.60 61.86 19.96
N GLY A 19 -11.37 62.20 20.39
CA GLY A 19 -11.16 62.77 21.75
C GLY A 19 -9.77 62.63 22.40
N SER A 20 -8.91 63.65 22.16
CA SER A 20 -7.92 64.37 23.03
C SER A 20 -7.07 63.63 24.10
N SER A 21 -5.83 63.97 24.49
CA SER A 21 -4.78 65.00 24.27
C SER A 21 -3.49 64.40 24.91
N SER A 22 -2.22 64.75 24.68
CA SER A 22 -1.52 66.05 24.67
C SER A 22 -0.05 65.82 24.25
N SER A 23 0.60 66.87 23.76
CA SER A 23 1.96 66.92 23.22
C SER A 23 3.04 67.22 24.28
N ARG A 24 4.25 66.66 24.12
CA ARG A 24 5.51 67.38 24.42
C ARG A 24 6.73 66.80 23.68
N THR A 25 7.40 67.70 22.98
CA THR A 25 8.69 67.63 22.29
C THR A 25 9.87 67.55 23.27
N THR A 26 10.94 66.83 22.92
CA THR A 26 12.34 67.28 23.14
C THR A 26 13.36 66.46 22.34
N GLU A 27 14.39 67.16 21.89
CA GLU A 27 15.46 66.81 20.96
C GLU A 27 16.50 65.80 21.51
N LEU A 28 17.17 65.12 20.58
CA LEU A 28 18.34 64.25 20.79
C LEU A 28 19.65 65.05 20.71
N PRO A 29 20.66 64.74 21.54
CA PRO A 29 22.06 65.02 21.21
C PRO A 29 22.86 63.74 20.92
N LEU A 30 23.75 63.88 19.92
CA LEU A 30 24.79 62.93 19.51
C LEU A 30 25.73 62.51 20.65
N GLN A 31 26.19 61.24 20.62
CA GLN A 31 27.53 60.89 21.11
C GLN A 31 28.13 59.66 20.38
N SER A 32 29.21 59.98 19.66
CA SER A 32 30.44 59.24 19.35
C SER A 32 30.47 57.70 19.31
N SER A 33 30.95 57.23 18.15
CA SER A 33 31.40 55.89 17.80
C SER A 33 32.63 55.40 18.60
N GLU A 34 32.57 54.17 19.11
CA GLU A 34 33.75 53.33 19.32
C GLU A 34 33.64 52.05 18.48
N LEU A 35 34.64 51.83 17.64
CA LEU A 35 34.78 50.64 16.80
C LEU A 35 35.05 49.40 17.68
N ARG A 36 34.21 48.37 17.53
CA ARG A 36 34.62 46.99 17.82
C ARG A 36 35.02 46.31 16.50
N THR A 37 36.26 45.86 16.48
CA THR A 37 36.91 45.06 15.44
C THR A 37 36.14 43.78 15.15
N ALA A 38 35.64 43.65 13.92
CA ALA A 38 35.14 42.39 13.39
C ALA A 38 36.34 41.47 13.07
N GLN A 39 36.40 40.30 13.71
CA GLN A 39 37.31 39.24 13.32
C GLN A 39 36.94 38.75 11.92
N ALA A 40 37.92 38.79 11.00
CA ALA A 40 37.80 38.22 9.68
C ALA A 40 37.67 36.69 9.80
N VAL A 41 36.48 36.17 9.50
CA VAL A 41 36.27 34.74 9.29
C VAL A 41 36.89 34.41 7.93
N SER A 42 38.03 33.73 7.96
CA SER A 42 38.67 33.16 6.78
C SER A 42 37.72 32.10 6.18
N PHE A 43 37.07 32.43 5.06
CA PHE A 43 36.42 31.42 4.23
C PHE A 43 37.52 30.53 3.65
N THR A 44 37.76 29.39 4.29
CA THR A 44 38.42 28.26 3.63
C THR A 44 37.52 27.86 2.47
N SER A 45 37.99 28.12 1.26
CA SER A 45 37.49 27.52 0.02
C SER A 45 37.44 26.01 0.21
N THR A 46 36.28 25.49 0.59
CA THR A 46 35.93 24.09 0.31
C THR A 46 35.95 23.97 -1.19
N THR A 47 36.98 23.32 -1.70
CA THR A 47 37.07 22.84 -3.08
C THR A 47 35.73 22.23 -3.45
N THR A 48 34.94 22.95 -4.24
CA THR A 48 33.81 22.40 -4.96
C THR A 48 34.36 21.21 -5.74
N ALA A 49 33.98 20.00 -5.32
CA ALA A 49 34.27 18.80 -6.07
C ALA A 49 33.79 19.05 -7.51
N VAL A 50 34.72 18.94 -8.46
CA VAL A 50 34.41 18.93 -9.89
C VAL A 50 33.27 17.92 -10.08
N PRO A 51 32.16 18.26 -10.77
CA PRO A 51 31.12 17.27 -11.03
C PRO A 51 31.79 16.10 -11.74
N ALA A 52 31.70 14.91 -11.13
CA ALA A 52 32.12 13.69 -11.79
C ALA A 52 31.52 13.70 -13.20
N VAL A 53 32.36 13.53 -14.22
CA VAL A 53 31.93 13.50 -15.62
C VAL A 53 30.71 12.57 -15.69
N ALA A 54 29.53 13.12 -16.01
CA ALA A 54 28.28 12.40 -15.96
C ALA A 54 28.26 11.34 -17.07
N HIS A 55 28.83 10.17 -16.78
CA HIS A 55 28.82 9.04 -17.68
C HIS A 55 27.38 8.54 -17.83
N ARG A 56 26.99 8.23 -19.07
CA ARG A 56 25.70 7.57 -19.35
C ARG A 56 25.59 6.29 -18.52
N ILE A 57 24.42 6.05 -17.95
CA ILE A 57 24.15 4.87 -17.12
C ILE A 57 24.23 3.61 -17.96
N LYS A 58 24.91 2.58 -17.44
CA LYS A 58 24.85 1.22 -17.98
C LYS A 58 23.85 0.41 -17.17
N ALA A 59 23.04 -0.41 -17.85
CA ALA A 59 22.06 -1.27 -17.18
C ALA A 59 22.71 -2.20 -16.14
N SER A 60 23.93 -2.70 -16.40
CA SER A 60 24.70 -3.55 -15.48
C SER A 60 25.00 -2.92 -14.12
N ASP A 61 25.00 -1.59 -14.04
CA ASP A 61 25.47 -0.85 -12.87
C ASP A 61 24.32 -0.55 -11.89
N LYS A 62 23.06 -0.63 -12.35
CA LYS A 62 21.87 -0.49 -11.52
C LYS A 62 21.79 -1.61 -10.47
N ARG A 63 21.28 -1.29 -9.27
CA ARG A 63 21.05 -2.24 -8.16
C ARG A 63 19.71 -1.96 -7.50
N ILE A 64 19.07 -2.99 -6.94
CA ILE A 64 17.78 -2.84 -6.24
C ILE A 64 17.93 -1.95 -5.00
N ILE A 65 18.99 -2.16 -4.22
CA ILE A 65 19.37 -1.32 -3.08
C ILE A 65 20.83 -0.90 -3.22
N ASN A 66 21.23 0.16 -2.51
CA ASN A 66 22.62 0.63 -2.42
C ASN A 66 23.28 0.96 -3.79
N GLY A 67 22.48 1.18 -4.83
CA GLY A 67 22.94 1.56 -6.17
C GLY A 67 23.51 2.97 -6.21
N GLN A 68 24.56 3.16 -7.02
CA GLN A 68 25.26 4.45 -7.19
C GLN A 68 24.94 5.14 -8.52
N THR A 69 24.11 4.53 -9.36
CA THR A 69 23.67 5.11 -10.64
C THR A 69 22.67 6.24 -10.40
N ASP A 70 22.61 7.22 -11.31
CA ASP A 70 21.62 8.30 -11.24
C ASP A 70 20.19 7.75 -11.37
N VAL A 71 19.50 7.68 -10.23
CA VAL A 71 18.14 7.13 -10.10
C VAL A 71 17.07 7.99 -10.77
N ASN A 72 17.41 9.18 -11.28
CA ASN A 72 16.46 10.01 -12.02
C ASN A 72 16.34 9.59 -13.49
N GLN A 73 17.28 8.80 -14.00
CA GLN A 73 17.25 8.31 -15.38
C GLN A 73 16.64 6.92 -15.45
N LEU A 74 15.43 6.85 -16.01
CA LEU A 74 14.69 5.61 -16.17
C LEU A 74 15.42 4.59 -17.05
N VAL A 75 16.06 5.04 -18.14
CA VAL A 75 16.76 4.19 -19.11
C VAL A 75 18.27 4.17 -18.89
N PRO A 76 18.97 3.09 -19.28
CA PRO A 76 18.44 1.83 -19.84
C PRO A 76 17.80 0.94 -18.77
N PHE A 77 16.79 0.15 -19.13
CA PHE A 77 16.15 -0.79 -18.21
C PHE A 77 17.07 -1.98 -17.88
N LYS A 78 17.24 -2.27 -16.58
CA LYS A 78 17.84 -3.52 -16.09
C LYS A 78 16.75 -4.50 -15.68
N TYR A 79 15.77 -4.05 -14.89
CA TYR A 79 14.70 -4.87 -14.35
C TYR A 79 13.44 -4.79 -15.23
N LYS A 80 13.50 -5.41 -16.41
CA LYS A 80 12.38 -5.39 -17.38
C LYS A 80 11.07 -5.90 -16.78
N TRP A 81 11.13 -6.89 -15.90
CA TRP A 81 9.98 -7.42 -15.16
C TRP A 81 9.23 -6.32 -14.37
N ALA A 82 9.94 -5.34 -13.80
CA ALA A 82 9.30 -4.25 -13.04
C ALA A 82 8.55 -3.31 -13.99
N TRP A 83 9.13 -3.03 -15.15
CA TRP A 83 8.51 -2.20 -16.18
C TRP A 83 7.28 -2.87 -16.81
N GLU A 84 7.37 -4.16 -17.12
CA GLU A 84 6.24 -4.95 -17.64
C GLU A 84 5.08 -4.97 -16.66
N LYS A 85 5.36 -5.17 -15.36
CA LYS A 85 4.34 -5.10 -14.32
C LYS A 85 3.75 -3.71 -14.21
N TYR A 86 4.56 -2.64 -14.29
CA TYR A 86 4.05 -1.27 -14.29
C TYR A 86 3.06 -1.03 -15.43
N LEU A 87 3.39 -1.45 -16.65
CA LEU A 87 2.49 -1.33 -17.80
C LEU A 87 1.20 -2.15 -17.64
N ALA A 88 1.31 -3.40 -17.20
CA ALA A 88 0.15 -4.27 -16.96
C ALA A 88 -0.78 -3.67 -15.90
N THR A 89 -0.20 -3.12 -14.84
CA THR A 89 -0.94 -2.47 -13.76
C THR A 89 -1.57 -1.13 -14.21
N CYS A 90 -0.91 -0.36 -15.07
CA CYS A 90 -1.55 0.81 -15.70
C CYS A 90 -2.77 0.43 -16.57
N ALA A 91 -2.72 -0.70 -17.28
CA ALA A 91 -3.84 -1.20 -18.07
C ALA A 91 -5.04 -1.66 -17.20
N ASN A 92 -4.83 -1.84 -15.90
CA ASN A 92 -5.84 -2.24 -14.92
C ASN A 92 -6.56 -1.05 -14.28
N HIS A 93 -6.50 0.16 -14.83
CA HIS A 93 -7.21 1.30 -14.23
C HIS A 93 -8.72 1.03 -14.06
N TRP A 94 -9.25 1.43 -12.90
CA TRP A 94 -10.66 1.36 -12.53
C TRP A 94 -10.96 2.44 -11.48
N MET A 95 -12.24 2.80 -11.31
CA MET A 95 -12.69 3.71 -10.25
C MET A 95 -13.88 3.10 -9.48
N PRO A 96 -13.94 3.22 -8.14
CA PRO A 96 -15.01 2.62 -7.34
C PRO A 96 -16.42 3.03 -7.75
N GLN A 97 -16.60 4.30 -8.14
CA GLN A 97 -17.89 4.87 -8.57
C GLN A 97 -18.45 4.24 -9.84
N GLU A 98 -17.63 3.53 -10.62
CA GLU A 98 -18.09 2.83 -11.81
C GLU A 98 -18.93 1.59 -11.46
N VAL A 99 -18.84 1.12 -10.21
CA VAL A 99 -19.57 -0.04 -9.69
C VAL A 99 -20.91 0.38 -9.07
N ASN A 100 -21.99 -0.26 -9.49
CA ASN A 100 -23.34 0.06 -9.03
C ASN A 100 -23.66 -0.61 -7.67
N MET A 101 -23.88 0.21 -6.64
CA MET A 101 -24.18 -0.25 -5.28
C MET A 101 -25.68 -0.43 -4.98
N THR A 102 -26.60 -0.17 -5.92
CA THR A 102 -28.05 -0.15 -5.66
C THR A 102 -28.58 -1.46 -5.05
N ARG A 103 -28.13 -2.61 -5.57
CA ARG A 103 -28.55 -3.93 -5.06
C ARG A 103 -28.03 -4.19 -3.66
N ASP A 104 -26.79 -3.80 -3.40
CA ASP A 104 -26.13 -3.94 -2.10
C ASP A 104 -26.82 -3.06 -1.05
N ILE A 105 -27.20 -1.83 -1.40
CA ILE A 105 -27.96 -0.92 -0.54
C ILE A 105 -29.32 -1.53 -0.18
N ALA A 106 -30.05 -2.05 -1.17
CA ALA A 106 -31.35 -2.68 -0.93
C ALA A 106 -31.22 -3.92 -0.03
N LEU A 107 -30.23 -4.78 -0.31
CA LEU A 107 -29.94 -5.98 0.48
C LEU A 107 -29.53 -5.64 1.92
N TRP A 108 -28.72 -4.60 2.10
CA TRP A 108 -28.27 -4.16 3.42
C TRP A 108 -29.40 -3.58 4.25
N LYS A 109 -30.34 -2.84 3.64
CA LYS A 109 -31.50 -2.25 4.33
C LYS A 109 -32.59 -3.28 4.66
N ASP A 110 -32.68 -4.37 3.91
CA ASP A 110 -33.62 -5.45 4.21
C ASP A 110 -33.18 -6.20 5.48
N PRO A 111 -33.99 -6.22 6.56
CA PRO A 111 -33.66 -6.96 7.78
C PRO A 111 -33.50 -8.48 7.55
N ASN A 112 -34.04 -9.02 6.46
CA ASN A 112 -33.91 -10.43 6.08
C ASN A 112 -32.89 -10.66 4.95
N GLY A 113 -32.26 -9.61 4.44
CA GLY A 113 -31.31 -9.70 3.32
C GLY A 113 -30.01 -10.41 3.70
N LEU A 114 -29.49 -10.10 4.88
CA LEU A 114 -28.28 -10.68 5.46
C LEU A 114 -28.53 -11.09 6.91
N THR A 115 -27.98 -12.23 7.31
CA THR A 115 -27.91 -12.63 8.71
C THR A 115 -26.93 -11.74 9.50
N GLU A 116 -27.04 -11.72 10.82
CA GLU A 116 -26.10 -10.99 11.68
C GLU A 116 -24.65 -11.45 11.51
N ASP A 117 -24.42 -12.74 11.24
CA ASP A 117 -23.08 -13.25 10.96
C ASP A 117 -22.54 -12.73 9.62
N GLU A 118 -23.38 -12.67 8.59
CA GLU A 118 -22.99 -12.09 7.29
C GLU A 118 -22.72 -10.57 7.41
N ARG A 119 -23.52 -9.84 8.19
CA ARG A 119 -23.29 -8.42 8.47
C ARG A 119 -21.98 -8.21 9.24
N ARG A 120 -21.70 -9.06 10.23
CA ARG A 120 -20.44 -9.04 10.99
C ARG A 120 -19.25 -9.25 10.06
N ILE A 121 -19.32 -10.21 9.14
CA ILE A 121 -18.27 -10.44 8.13
C ILE A 121 -18.01 -9.15 7.37
N VAL A 122 -19.03 -8.52 6.79
CA VAL A 122 -18.87 -7.27 6.02
C VAL A 122 -18.24 -6.16 6.86
N LYS A 123 -18.75 -5.90 8.09
CA LYS A 123 -18.22 -4.82 8.95
C LYS A 123 -16.79 -5.06 9.40
N ARG A 124 -16.44 -6.30 9.83
CA ARG A 124 -15.09 -6.66 10.30
C ARG A 124 -14.08 -6.65 9.16
N ASN A 125 -14.52 -7.02 7.96
CA ASN A 125 -13.71 -6.99 6.76
C ASN A 125 -13.41 -5.55 6.35
N LEU A 126 -14.43 -4.71 6.18
CA LEU A 126 -14.26 -3.29 5.89
C LEU A 126 -13.38 -2.60 6.94
N GLY A 127 -13.63 -2.85 8.23
CA GLY A 127 -12.87 -2.25 9.32
C GLY A 127 -11.38 -2.64 9.37
N PHE A 128 -11.00 -3.78 8.79
CA PHE A 128 -9.59 -4.13 8.61
C PHE A 128 -9.00 -3.43 7.38
N PHE A 129 -9.67 -3.51 6.23
CA PHE A 129 -9.11 -3.05 4.97
C PHE A 129 -8.99 -1.53 4.85
N VAL A 130 -9.91 -0.76 5.42
CA VAL A 130 -9.87 0.72 5.36
C VAL A 130 -8.56 1.30 5.89
N THR A 131 -8.01 0.72 6.95
CA THR A 131 -6.73 1.17 7.54
C THR A 131 -5.53 0.41 7.02
N ALA A 132 -5.71 -0.86 6.65
CA ALA A 132 -4.63 -1.67 6.11
C ALA A 132 -4.09 -1.08 4.79
N ASP A 133 -4.93 -0.68 3.83
CA ASP A 133 -4.42 -0.13 2.56
C ASP A 133 -3.80 1.28 2.75
N SER A 134 -4.20 2.00 3.80
CA SER A 134 -3.48 3.22 4.22
C SER A 134 -2.10 2.92 4.83
N LEU A 135 -1.98 1.86 5.64
CA LEU A 135 -0.69 1.38 6.14
C LEU A 135 0.21 0.93 4.98
N ALA A 136 -0.37 0.32 3.96
CA ALA A 136 0.29 -0.06 2.71
C ALA A 136 0.89 1.12 1.96
N ALA A 137 0.05 2.11 1.63
CA ALA A 137 0.48 3.32 0.96
C ALA A 137 1.62 4.04 1.73
N ASN A 138 1.46 4.16 3.05
CA ASN A 138 2.46 4.81 3.91
C ASN A 138 3.78 4.06 3.93
N ASN A 139 3.76 2.73 4.05
CA ASN A 139 4.96 1.90 4.01
C ASN A 139 5.71 2.08 2.67
N ILE A 140 4.98 2.10 1.55
CA ILE A 140 5.56 2.28 0.22
C ILE A 140 6.23 3.65 0.11
N VAL A 141 5.49 4.73 0.38
CA VAL A 141 5.93 6.11 0.11
C VAL A 141 6.98 6.59 1.11
N LEU A 142 6.81 6.28 2.40
CA LEU A 142 7.66 6.81 3.47
C LEU A 142 8.83 5.88 3.81
N GLY A 143 8.70 4.59 3.53
CA GLY A 143 9.70 3.56 3.82
C GLY A 143 10.38 3.04 2.56
N THR A 144 9.69 2.15 1.84
CA THR A 144 10.26 1.32 0.77
C THR A 144 10.86 2.14 -0.37
N TYR A 145 10.12 3.12 -0.90
CA TYR A 145 10.51 3.88 -2.10
C TYR A 145 11.90 4.53 -1.99
N ARG A 146 12.22 5.04 -0.81
CA ARG A 146 13.50 5.70 -0.51
C ARG A 146 14.69 4.76 -0.68
N HIS A 147 14.55 3.51 -0.27
CA HIS A 147 15.65 2.54 -0.23
C HIS A 147 15.81 1.74 -1.52
N ILE A 148 14.77 1.70 -2.35
CA ILE A 148 14.88 1.11 -3.69
C ILE A 148 15.61 2.08 -4.61
N THR A 149 16.80 1.70 -5.09
CA THR A 149 17.69 2.51 -5.95
C THR A 149 17.57 2.15 -7.44
N ALA A 150 16.48 1.49 -7.83
CA ALA A 150 16.19 1.13 -9.22
C ALA A 150 14.98 1.94 -9.74
N PRO A 151 15.14 2.80 -10.78
CA PRO A 151 14.08 3.71 -11.21
C PRO A 151 12.86 2.99 -11.80
N GLU A 152 13.06 1.90 -12.54
CA GLU A 152 11.94 1.10 -13.06
C GLU A 152 11.11 0.42 -11.95
N CYS A 153 11.74 0.02 -10.83
CA CYS A 153 11.03 -0.48 -9.65
C CYS A 153 10.30 0.65 -8.92
N ARG A 154 10.93 1.84 -8.81
CA ARG A 154 10.27 3.04 -8.28
C ARG A 154 9.02 3.41 -9.08
N GLN A 155 9.06 3.28 -10.40
CA GLN A 155 7.88 3.55 -11.24
C GLN A 155 6.71 2.64 -10.89
N PHE A 156 6.96 1.35 -10.66
CA PHE A 156 5.92 0.43 -10.17
C PHE A 156 5.42 0.84 -8.78
N LEU A 157 6.31 1.15 -7.83
CA LEU A 157 5.92 1.56 -6.48
C LEU A 157 5.01 2.81 -6.48
N LEU A 158 5.22 3.76 -7.39
CA LEU A 158 4.32 4.92 -7.55
C LEU A 158 2.93 4.48 -8.01
N ARG A 159 2.85 3.51 -8.92
CA ARG A 159 1.57 2.97 -9.39
C ARG A 159 0.87 2.17 -8.29
N GLN A 160 1.60 1.31 -7.58
CA GLN A 160 1.08 0.55 -6.43
C GLN A 160 0.52 1.50 -5.37
N ALA A 161 1.29 2.50 -4.93
CA ALA A 161 0.81 3.49 -3.95
C ALA A 161 -0.44 4.26 -4.39
N PHE A 162 -0.61 4.49 -5.70
CA PHE A 162 -1.84 5.07 -6.22
C PHE A 162 -3.01 4.08 -6.21
N GLU A 163 -2.78 2.79 -6.45
CA GLU A 163 -3.80 1.75 -6.32
C GLU A 163 -4.25 1.57 -4.87
N GLU A 164 -3.35 1.63 -3.88
CA GLU A 164 -3.73 1.63 -2.46
C GLU A 164 -4.71 2.78 -2.11
N ALA A 165 -4.52 3.94 -2.75
CA ALA A 165 -5.43 5.07 -2.61
C ALA A 165 -6.80 4.79 -3.29
N ILE A 166 -6.81 4.11 -4.43
CA ILE A 166 -8.05 3.63 -5.06
C ILE A 166 -8.75 2.62 -4.17
N HIS A 167 -8.03 1.70 -3.53
CA HIS A 167 -8.60 0.68 -2.66
C HIS A 167 -9.21 1.31 -1.41
N THR A 168 -8.49 2.23 -0.76
CA THR A 168 -9.00 3.02 0.37
C THR A 168 -10.29 3.76 -0.01
N HIS A 169 -10.31 4.35 -1.20
CA HIS A 169 -11.49 5.02 -1.75
C HIS A 169 -12.64 4.03 -2.04
N ALA A 170 -12.35 2.81 -2.50
CA ALA A 170 -13.36 1.79 -2.72
C ALA A 170 -14.07 1.39 -1.42
N TYR A 171 -13.33 1.17 -0.33
CA TYR A 171 -13.96 0.85 0.95
C TYR A 171 -14.75 2.04 1.50
N GLN A 172 -14.23 3.27 1.39
CA GLN A 172 -14.99 4.47 1.76
C GLN A 172 -16.31 4.54 0.99
N TYR A 173 -16.29 4.33 -0.31
CA TYR A 173 -17.48 4.35 -1.15
C TYR A 173 -18.49 3.25 -0.76
N ILE A 174 -18.02 2.05 -0.39
CA ILE A 174 -18.89 0.98 0.16
C ILE A 174 -19.51 1.42 1.49
N VAL A 175 -18.70 1.93 2.44
CA VAL A 175 -19.14 2.39 3.76
C VAL A 175 -20.21 3.47 3.64
N GLU A 176 -19.97 4.48 2.81
CA GLU A 176 -20.90 5.57 2.54
C GLU A 176 -22.19 5.06 1.88
N SER A 177 -22.06 4.23 0.83
CA SER A 177 -23.21 3.68 0.11
C SER A 177 -24.16 2.90 1.02
N LEU A 178 -23.60 2.06 1.90
CA LEU A 178 -24.38 1.22 2.82
C LEU A 178 -24.93 2.02 4.03
N GLY A 179 -24.50 3.27 4.22
CA GLY A 179 -24.90 4.10 5.35
C GLY A 179 -24.36 3.57 6.68
N LEU A 180 -23.13 3.05 6.68
CA LEU A 180 -22.44 2.60 7.89
C LEU A 180 -21.89 3.82 8.66
N ASP A 181 -21.64 3.64 9.96
CA ASP A 181 -20.92 4.64 10.74
C ASP A 181 -19.43 4.62 10.35
N GLU A 182 -18.99 5.64 9.63
CA GLU A 182 -17.60 5.80 9.21
C GLU A 182 -16.64 5.79 10.41
N SER A 183 -17.04 6.37 11.54
CA SER A 183 -16.17 6.41 12.72
C SER A 183 -15.98 5.03 13.32
N GLU A 184 -17.05 4.21 13.36
CA GLU A 184 -16.96 2.81 13.80
C GLU A 184 -16.05 2.00 12.86
N ILE A 185 -16.26 2.10 11.55
CA ILE A 185 -15.53 1.27 10.58
C ILE A 185 -14.06 1.68 10.50
N PHE A 186 -13.75 2.98 10.40
CA PHE A 186 -12.37 3.45 10.27
C PHE A 186 -11.58 3.39 11.59
N ASN A 187 -12.26 3.33 12.74
CA ASN A 187 -11.61 3.13 14.04
C ASN A 187 -11.54 1.66 14.48
N ALA A 188 -12.03 0.72 13.66
CA ALA A 188 -12.10 -0.70 14.01
C ALA A 188 -10.72 -1.28 14.38
N TYR A 189 -9.63 -0.80 13.78
CA TYR A 189 -8.27 -1.22 14.13
C TYR A 189 -7.84 -0.84 15.56
N ASN A 190 -8.50 0.13 16.20
CA ASN A 190 -8.29 0.46 17.62
C ASN A 190 -9.25 -0.30 18.55
N GLU A 191 -10.45 -0.63 18.08
CA GLU A 191 -11.56 -1.16 18.89
C GLU A 191 -11.72 -2.68 18.82
N VAL A 192 -11.29 -3.29 17.71
CA VAL A 192 -11.40 -4.73 17.47
C VAL A 192 -10.04 -5.38 17.67
N GLN A 193 -9.90 -6.15 18.76
CA GLN A 193 -8.63 -6.76 19.14
C GLN A 193 -8.00 -7.63 18.04
N SER A 194 -8.81 -8.40 17.30
CA SER A 194 -8.30 -9.27 16.23
C SER A 194 -7.73 -8.51 15.03
N ILE A 195 -8.25 -7.30 14.77
CA ILE A 195 -7.74 -6.38 13.74
C ILE A 195 -6.49 -5.68 14.29
N ARG A 196 -6.58 -5.13 15.49
CA ARG A 196 -5.49 -4.45 16.17
C ARG A 196 -4.23 -5.30 16.29
N ASP A 197 -4.37 -6.57 16.66
CA ASP A 197 -3.24 -7.50 16.80
C ASP A 197 -2.47 -7.67 15.48
N LYS A 198 -3.18 -7.65 14.34
CA LYS A 198 -2.57 -7.73 13.01
C LYS A 198 -1.80 -6.46 12.69
N ASP A 199 -2.37 -5.30 12.97
CA ASP A 199 -1.73 -4.00 12.73
C ASP A 199 -0.51 -3.81 13.63
N GLU A 200 -0.61 -4.13 14.93
CA GLU A 200 0.51 -4.08 15.89
C GLU A 200 1.64 -5.05 15.52
N PHE A 201 1.34 -6.15 14.83
CA PHE A 201 2.35 -7.02 14.25
C PHE A 201 3.09 -6.37 13.06
N LEU A 202 2.41 -5.61 12.22
CA LEU A 202 2.98 -4.99 11.01
C LEU A 202 3.77 -3.70 11.31
N ILE A 203 3.27 -2.87 12.23
CA ILE A 203 3.79 -1.53 12.53
C ILE A 203 5.30 -1.51 12.81
N PRO A 204 5.92 -2.43 13.58
CA PRO A 204 7.36 -2.42 13.83
C PRO A 204 8.21 -2.48 12.57
N PHE A 205 7.77 -3.24 11.55
CA PHE A 205 8.51 -3.41 10.29
C PHE A 205 8.40 -2.17 9.39
N ILE A 206 7.28 -1.47 9.47
CA ILE A 206 7.01 -0.21 8.77
C ILE A 206 7.86 0.90 9.42
N ASN A 207 7.76 1.06 10.74
CA ASN A 207 8.47 2.09 11.50
C ASN A 207 9.99 1.97 11.34
N ALA A 208 10.53 0.75 11.32
CA ALA A 208 11.97 0.53 11.16
C ALA A 208 12.53 1.15 9.86
N ILE A 209 11.81 1.04 8.74
CA ILE A 209 12.28 1.55 7.44
C ILE A 209 11.83 2.98 7.16
N MET A 210 10.82 3.48 7.88
CA MET A 210 10.34 4.86 7.83
C MET A 210 11.18 5.83 8.67
N ASP A 211 11.99 5.35 9.61
CA ASP A 211 12.90 6.21 10.39
C ASP A 211 13.77 7.07 9.44
N PRO A 212 13.74 8.41 9.54
CA PRO A 212 14.59 9.31 8.76
C PRO A 212 16.08 8.96 8.80
N ASN A 213 16.54 8.34 9.89
CA ASN A 213 17.95 7.96 10.11
C ASN A 213 18.30 6.56 9.60
N PHE A 214 17.30 5.73 9.31
CA PHE A 214 17.55 4.40 8.77
C PHE A 214 18.16 4.48 7.36
N LYS A 215 19.26 3.76 7.16
CA LYS A 215 19.99 3.68 5.89
C LYS A 215 20.44 2.24 5.66
N THR A 216 20.25 1.77 4.45
CA THR A 216 20.85 0.54 3.93
C THR A 216 22.36 0.70 3.72
N GLY A 217 23.08 -0.42 3.60
CA GLY A 217 24.52 -0.47 3.33
C GLY A 217 25.32 -1.31 4.31
N THR A 218 24.67 -1.89 5.33
CA THR A 218 25.23 -2.93 6.19
C THR A 218 24.37 -4.18 6.12
N GLN A 219 24.93 -5.35 6.41
CA GLN A 219 24.16 -6.60 6.42
C GLN A 219 22.91 -6.52 7.30
N GLU A 220 23.02 -5.92 8.48
CA GLU A 220 21.91 -5.76 9.43
C GLU A 220 20.81 -4.86 8.89
N THR A 221 21.16 -3.67 8.37
CA THR A 221 20.19 -2.72 7.84
C THR A 221 19.54 -3.23 6.55
N ASP A 222 20.30 -3.88 5.68
CA ASP A 222 19.78 -4.51 4.47
C ASP A 222 18.84 -5.69 4.81
N GLN A 223 19.14 -6.46 5.86
CA GLN A 223 18.22 -7.49 6.38
C GLN A 223 16.95 -6.89 6.98
N THR A 224 17.03 -5.76 7.69
CA THR A 224 15.84 -5.04 8.18
C THR A 224 14.93 -4.61 7.05
N LEU A 225 15.48 -4.04 5.96
CA LEU A 225 14.69 -3.69 4.78
C LEU A 225 14.10 -4.95 4.13
N LEU A 226 14.91 -5.98 3.89
CA LEU A 226 14.46 -7.23 3.28
C LEU A 226 13.33 -7.89 4.08
N LYS A 227 13.42 -7.85 5.42
CA LYS A 227 12.39 -8.35 6.34
C LYS A 227 11.10 -7.57 6.20
N SER A 228 11.18 -6.23 6.18
CA SER A 228 10.02 -5.36 5.97
C SER A 228 9.34 -5.63 4.63
N LEU A 229 10.12 -5.77 3.53
CA LEU A 229 9.59 -6.15 2.22
C LEU A 229 8.87 -7.51 2.23
N ILE A 230 9.42 -8.51 2.91
CA ILE A 230 8.80 -9.85 3.04
C ILE A 230 7.50 -9.76 3.84
N VAL A 231 7.51 -9.10 5.00
CA VAL A 231 6.31 -8.94 5.84
C VAL A 231 5.20 -8.27 5.04
N PHE A 232 5.54 -7.22 4.31
CA PHE A 232 4.57 -6.47 3.54
C PHE A 232 4.00 -7.27 2.36
N ALA A 233 4.87 -7.70 1.43
CA ALA A 233 4.42 -8.36 0.20
C ALA A 233 3.88 -9.78 0.42
N CYS A 234 4.44 -10.54 1.38
CA CYS A 234 4.05 -11.94 1.58
C CYS A 234 3.02 -12.13 2.69
N LEU A 235 3.04 -11.32 3.75
CA LEU A 235 2.15 -11.52 4.91
C LEU A 235 0.95 -10.56 4.89
N MET A 236 1.17 -9.27 4.65
CA MET A 236 0.06 -8.32 4.58
C MET A 236 -0.74 -8.50 3.28
N GLU A 237 -0.16 -8.14 2.14
CA GLU A 237 -0.80 -8.26 0.82
C GLU A 237 -0.99 -9.73 0.42
N GLY A 238 0.01 -10.56 0.71
CA GLY A 238 0.07 -11.94 0.24
C GLY A 238 -0.72 -12.97 1.06
N LEU A 239 -1.14 -12.65 2.29
CA LEU A 239 -1.82 -13.58 3.21
C LEU A 239 -3.04 -12.95 3.89
N PHE A 240 -2.90 -11.83 4.62
CA PHE A 240 -4.01 -11.20 5.34
C PHE A 240 -5.12 -10.76 4.39
N PHE A 241 -4.78 -10.11 3.28
CA PHE A 241 -5.77 -9.64 2.31
C PHE A 241 -6.52 -10.80 1.63
N TYR A 242 -5.85 -11.91 1.33
CA TYR A 242 -6.47 -13.06 0.66
C TYR A 242 -7.57 -13.74 1.49
N VAL A 243 -7.43 -13.75 2.83
CA VAL A 243 -8.52 -14.19 3.71
C VAL A 243 -9.70 -13.25 3.61
N GLY A 244 -9.45 -11.95 3.68
CA GLY A 244 -10.47 -10.93 3.54
C GLY A 244 -11.21 -11.00 2.20
N PHE A 245 -10.49 -11.22 1.10
CA PHE A 245 -11.07 -11.41 -0.25
C PHE A 245 -11.98 -12.63 -0.31
N THR A 246 -11.52 -13.76 0.24
CA THR A 246 -12.32 -14.99 0.26
C THR A 246 -13.67 -14.78 0.94
N GLN A 247 -13.72 -13.97 2.00
CA GLN A 247 -14.95 -13.71 2.75
C GLN A 247 -16.00 -12.93 1.93
N ILE A 248 -15.61 -11.81 1.33
CA ILE A 248 -16.54 -10.97 0.55
C ILE A 248 -16.90 -11.64 -0.79
N LEU A 249 -15.94 -12.28 -1.45
CA LEU A 249 -16.19 -12.97 -2.73
C LEU A 249 -17.09 -14.21 -2.55
N ALA A 250 -17.04 -14.88 -1.40
CA ALA A 250 -17.96 -15.96 -1.08
C ALA A 250 -19.42 -15.47 -0.94
N LEU A 251 -19.66 -14.27 -0.41
CA LEU A 251 -20.98 -13.63 -0.44
C LEU A 251 -21.39 -13.30 -1.89
N GLY A 252 -20.46 -12.74 -2.68
CA GLY A 252 -20.68 -12.44 -4.10
C GLY A 252 -21.12 -13.65 -4.92
N ARG A 253 -20.50 -14.82 -4.68
CA ARG A 253 -20.86 -16.11 -5.30
C ARG A 253 -22.27 -16.57 -4.94
N GLN A 254 -22.81 -16.11 -3.82
CA GLN A 254 -24.19 -16.34 -3.39
C GLN A 254 -25.14 -15.24 -3.86
N ASN A 255 -24.68 -14.37 -4.78
CA ASN A 255 -25.43 -13.24 -5.32
C ASN A 255 -25.83 -12.21 -4.24
N LYS A 256 -25.03 -12.13 -3.16
CA LYS A 256 -25.14 -11.17 -2.06
C LYS A 256 -23.98 -10.19 -2.12
N MET A 257 -24.25 -8.92 -1.79
CA MET A 257 -23.22 -7.86 -1.79
C MET A 257 -22.42 -7.81 -3.10
N THR A 258 -23.12 -7.86 -4.23
CA THR A 258 -22.52 -8.03 -5.56
C THR A 258 -21.69 -6.84 -6.01
N GLY A 259 -22.05 -5.62 -5.62
CA GLY A 259 -21.28 -4.41 -5.91
C GLY A 259 -20.00 -4.35 -5.08
N ALA A 260 -20.06 -4.69 -3.79
CA ALA A 260 -18.86 -4.83 -2.96
C ALA A 260 -17.96 -5.96 -3.48
N ALA A 261 -18.53 -7.11 -3.85
CA ALA A 261 -17.78 -8.23 -4.40
C ALA A 261 -17.09 -7.89 -5.73
N GLU A 262 -17.72 -7.10 -6.60
CA GLU A 262 -17.10 -6.62 -7.84
C GLU A 262 -15.90 -5.69 -7.56
N GLN A 263 -16.04 -4.74 -6.63
CA GLN A 263 -14.91 -3.91 -6.19
C GLN A 263 -13.75 -4.76 -5.64
N TYR A 264 -14.05 -5.77 -4.82
CA TYR A 264 -13.06 -6.71 -4.31
C TYR A 264 -12.39 -7.56 -5.41
N GLN A 265 -13.06 -7.81 -6.55
CA GLN A 265 -12.43 -8.47 -7.70
C GLN A 265 -11.42 -7.56 -8.41
N TYR A 266 -11.66 -6.25 -8.43
CA TYR A 266 -10.67 -5.30 -8.93
C TYR A 266 -9.48 -5.23 -7.98
N ILE A 267 -9.72 -5.04 -6.68
CA ILE A 267 -8.67 -5.01 -5.65
C ILE A 267 -7.83 -6.29 -5.68
N LEU A 268 -8.45 -7.47 -5.71
CA LEU A 268 -7.74 -8.76 -5.82
C LEU A 268 -6.84 -8.84 -7.07
N ARG A 269 -7.20 -8.17 -8.17
CA ARG A 269 -6.34 -8.09 -9.36
C ARG A 269 -5.05 -7.38 -9.05
N ASP A 270 -5.20 -6.23 -8.41
CA ASP A 270 -4.14 -5.27 -8.16
C ASP A 270 -3.20 -5.91 -7.12
N GLU A 271 -3.76 -6.48 -6.05
CA GLU A 271 -3.03 -7.25 -5.03
C GLU A 271 -2.28 -8.46 -5.56
N SER A 272 -2.81 -9.13 -6.59
CA SER A 272 -2.07 -10.20 -7.26
C SER A 272 -0.79 -9.65 -7.91
N MET A 273 -0.87 -8.47 -8.53
CA MET A 273 0.28 -7.79 -9.12
C MET A 273 1.23 -7.23 -8.06
N HIS A 274 0.71 -6.66 -6.97
CA HIS A 274 1.50 -6.14 -5.84
C HIS A 274 2.34 -7.25 -5.21
N CYS A 275 1.69 -8.35 -4.83
CA CYS A 275 2.34 -9.51 -4.25
C CYS A 275 3.39 -10.11 -5.21
N ASN A 276 3.07 -10.23 -6.50
CA ASN A 276 4.02 -10.73 -7.51
C ASN A 276 5.22 -9.78 -7.69
N PHE A 277 5.02 -8.47 -7.71
CA PHE A 277 6.11 -7.48 -7.77
C PHE A 277 6.99 -7.58 -6.52
N GLY A 278 6.39 -7.64 -5.33
CA GLY A 278 7.11 -7.77 -4.07
C GLY A 278 7.96 -9.04 -4.01
N ILE A 279 7.44 -10.18 -4.46
CA ILE A 279 8.17 -11.45 -4.57
C ILE A 279 9.37 -11.31 -5.51
N ASP A 280 9.19 -10.73 -6.70
CA ASP A 280 10.26 -10.51 -7.67
C ASP A 280 11.34 -9.55 -7.11
N LEU A 281 10.92 -8.49 -6.43
CA LEU A 281 11.80 -7.54 -5.75
C LEU A 281 12.64 -8.20 -4.66
N ILE A 282 12.00 -9.01 -3.79
CA ILE A 282 12.64 -9.79 -2.73
C ILE A 282 13.66 -10.77 -3.34
N ASN A 283 13.27 -11.51 -4.37
CA ASN A 283 14.14 -12.47 -5.05
C ASN A 283 15.32 -11.80 -5.72
N GLN A 284 15.11 -10.67 -6.40
CA GLN A 284 16.17 -9.90 -7.03
C GLN A 284 17.13 -9.29 -5.99
N LEU A 285 16.62 -8.78 -4.86
CA LEU A 285 17.44 -8.26 -3.77
C LEU A 285 18.34 -9.37 -3.20
N LYS A 286 17.79 -10.56 -2.92
CA LYS A 286 18.58 -11.71 -2.46
C LYS A 286 19.61 -12.18 -3.49
N LEU A 287 19.26 -12.17 -4.78
CA LEU A 287 20.17 -12.56 -5.86
C LEU A 287 21.38 -11.61 -5.90
N GLU A 288 21.15 -10.31 -5.76
CA GLU A 288 22.22 -9.31 -5.76
C GLU A 288 23.01 -9.27 -4.45
N ASN A 289 22.42 -9.76 -3.35
CA ASN A 289 22.97 -9.69 -1.99
C ASN A 289 22.82 -11.06 -1.27
N PRO A 290 23.48 -12.13 -1.76
CA PRO A 290 23.26 -13.49 -1.25
C PRO A 290 23.64 -13.68 0.22
N HIS A 291 24.54 -12.84 0.73
CA HIS A 291 24.97 -12.82 2.14
C HIS A 291 23.83 -12.45 3.11
N LEU A 292 22.75 -11.83 2.65
CA LEU A 292 21.59 -11.49 3.49
C LEU A 292 20.70 -12.71 3.78
N TRP A 293 20.72 -13.75 2.93
CA TRP A 293 19.80 -14.89 3.00
C TRP A 293 20.37 -16.05 3.83
N THR A 294 20.77 -15.76 5.06
CA THR A 294 21.41 -16.70 6.00
C THR A 294 20.41 -17.71 6.59
N ALA A 295 20.91 -18.80 7.19
CA ALA A 295 20.07 -19.78 7.88
C ALA A 295 19.26 -19.16 9.04
N ASP A 296 19.89 -18.26 9.80
CA ASP A 296 19.24 -17.55 10.91
C ASP A 296 18.12 -16.63 10.39
N PHE A 297 18.38 -15.89 9.32
CA PHE A 297 17.37 -15.02 8.71
C PHE A 297 16.19 -15.83 8.16
N LYS A 298 16.44 -16.97 7.49
CA LYS A 298 15.36 -17.88 7.05
C LYS A 298 14.52 -18.39 8.22
N THR A 299 15.17 -18.73 9.34
CA THR A 299 14.50 -19.20 10.56
C THR A 299 13.62 -18.11 11.14
N GLU A 300 14.11 -16.86 11.17
CA GLU A 300 13.34 -15.70 11.59
C GLU A 300 12.11 -15.47 10.70
N ILE A 301 12.29 -15.44 9.37
CA ILE A 301 11.18 -15.25 8.43
C ILE A 301 10.13 -16.36 8.59
N ARG A 302 10.54 -17.62 8.75
CA ARG A 302 9.62 -18.74 9.04
C ARG A 302 8.79 -18.47 10.30
N GLY A 303 9.41 -17.97 11.38
CA GLY A 303 8.68 -17.58 12.59
C GLY A 303 7.66 -16.47 12.36
N LEU A 304 7.96 -15.50 11.48
CA LEU A 304 7.01 -14.44 11.10
C LEU A 304 5.81 -14.99 10.33
N PHE A 305 6.02 -15.93 9.40
CA PHE A 305 4.92 -16.61 8.71
C PHE A 305 4.02 -17.38 9.69
N GLU A 306 4.60 -18.13 10.61
CA GLU A 306 3.84 -18.87 11.62
C GLU A 306 3.00 -17.92 12.48
N LYS A 307 3.59 -16.79 12.89
CA LYS A 307 2.87 -15.76 13.67
C LYS A 307 1.74 -15.10 12.87
N ALA A 308 1.98 -14.78 11.61
CA ALA A 308 0.96 -14.22 10.73
C ALA A 308 -0.21 -15.18 10.52
N VAL A 309 0.06 -16.48 10.30
CA VAL A 309 -1.00 -17.49 10.19
C VAL A 309 -1.83 -17.58 11.48
N GLU A 310 -1.20 -17.52 12.65
CA GLU A 310 -1.90 -17.51 13.94
C GLU A 310 -2.80 -16.27 14.08
N LEU A 311 -2.27 -15.08 13.76
CA LEU A 311 -3.00 -13.82 13.80
C LEU A 311 -4.23 -13.84 12.89
N GLU A 312 -4.05 -14.25 11.64
CA GLU A 312 -5.12 -14.26 10.65
C GLU A 312 -6.17 -15.33 10.96
N TYR A 313 -5.76 -16.46 11.55
CA TYR A 313 -6.70 -17.47 12.01
C TYR A 313 -7.58 -16.95 13.16
N ARG A 314 -7.01 -16.22 14.12
CA ARG A 314 -7.78 -15.56 15.19
C ARG A 314 -8.75 -14.51 14.64
N TYR A 315 -8.33 -13.77 13.62
CA TYR A 315 -9.21 -12.85 12.90
C TYR A 315 -10.36 -13.57 12.17
N ALA A 316 -10.10 -14.72 11.54
CA ALA A 316 -11.14 -15.54 10.91
C ALA A 316 -12.15 -16.09 11.94
N GLU A 317 -11.68 -16.52 13.12
CA GLU A 317 -12.56 -16.96 14.22
C GLU A 317 -13.43 -15.81 14.76
N ASP A 318 -12.85 -14.63 14.97
CA ASP A 318 -13.60 -13.45 15.41
C ASP A 318 -14.60 -12.96 14.34
N THR A 319 -14.25 -13.07 13.07
CA THR A 319 -15.13 -12.64 11.96
C THR A 319 -16.27 -13.62 11.72
N MET A 320 -16.08 -14.91 12.01
CA MET A 320 -17.03 -16.00 11.75
C MET A 320 -17.20 -16.96 12.93
N PRO A 321 -17.74 -16.51 14.07
CA PRO A 321 -17.84 -17.34 15.28
C PRO A 321 -18.72 -18.59 15.08
N ARG A 322 -19.71 -18.54 14.19
CA ARG A 322 -20.61 -19.65 13.85
C ARG A 322 -20.46 -20.16 12.42
N GLY A 323 -19.62 -19.49 11.61
CA GLY A 323 -19.58 -19.68 10.15
C GLY A 323 -20.83 -19.14 9.44
N VAL A 324 -20.77 -19.11 8.11
CA VAL A 324 -21.91 -18.83 7.22
C VAL A 324 -21.93 -19.87 6.09
N LEU A 325 -22.93 -19.84 5.21
CA LEU A 325 -23.04 -20.81 4.13
C LEU A 325 -21.75 -20.83 3.27
N GLY A 326 -21.12 -22.00 3.18
CA GLY A 326 -19.93 -22.22 2.36
C GLY A 326 -18.60 -21.82 2.98
N MET A 327 -18.57 -21.31 4.22
CA MET A 327 -17.34 -20.83 4.85
C MET A 327 -17.41 -20.79 6.39
N ASN A 328 -16.38 -21.32 7.06
CA ASN A 328 -16.22 -21.26 8.51
C ASN A 328 -14.74 -21.15 8.88
N ALA A 329 -14.44 -20.79 10.13
CA ALA A 329 -13.07 -20.58 10.59
C ALA A 329 -12.16 -21.81 10.39
N SER A 330 -12.66 -23.03 10.59
CA SER A 330 -11.86 -24.26 10.39
C SER A 330 -11.33 -24.40 8.96
N MET A 331 -12.15 -24.06 7.96
CA MET A 331 -11.72 -24.03 6.55
C MET A 331 -10.60 -23.02 6.33
N PHE A 332 -10.67 -21.85 6.99
CA PHE A 332 -9.62 -20.83 6.89
C PHE A 332 -8.28 -21.28 7.49
N LYS A 333 -8.27 -22.20 8.46
CA LYS A 333 -7.02 -22.76 9.00
C LYS A 333 -6.19 -23.44 7.92
N GLY A 334 -6.80 -24.30 7.12
CA GLY A 334 -6.14 -24.99 6.02
C GLY A 334 -5.77 -24.03 4.88
N TYR A 335 -6.69 -23.14 4.52
CA TYR A 335 -6.45 -22.13 3.49
C TYR A 335 -5.26 -21.20 3.80
N LEU A 336 -5.16 -20.72 5.04
CA LEU A 336 -4.07 -19.87 5.50
C LEU A 336 -2.72 -20.55 5.37
N ARG A 337 -2.63 -21.81 5.80
CA ARG A 337 -1.39 -22.58 5.71
C ARG A 337 -1.02 -22.91 4.27
N TYR A 338 -2.02 -23.20 3.43
CA TYR A 338 -1.84 -23.38 1.99
C TYR A 338 -1.25 -22.10 1.34
N ILE A 339 -1.80 -20.92 1.61
CA ILE A 339 -1.26 -19.66 1.09
C ILE A 339 0.13 -19.38 1.65
N ALA A 340 0.33 -19.55 2.97
CA ALA A 340 1.61 -19.32 3.61
C ALA A 340 2.73 -20.18 3.00
N ASN A 341 2.45 -21.47 2.75
CA ASN A 341 3.37 -22.36 2.03
C ASN A 341 3.69 -21.82 0.63
N ARG A 342 2.68 -21.41 -0.14
CA ARG A 342 2.88 -20.87 -1.48
C ARG A 342 3.79 -19.63 -1.45
N ARG A 343 3.53 -18.67 -0.56
CA ARG A 343 4.36 -17.44 -0.43
C ARG A 343 5.78 -17.77 0.04
N ALA A 344 5.93 -18.64 1.03
CA ALA A 344 7.22 -19.08 1.53
C ALA A 344 8.07 -19.73 0.42
N THR A 345 7.49 -20.64 -0.37
CA THR A 345 8.17 -21.28 -1.51
C THR A 345 8.51 -20.29 -2.61
N GLN A 346 7.64 -19.31 -2.91
CA GLN A 346 7.92 -18.27 -3.91
C GLN A 346 9.16 -17.41 -3.57
N ILE A 347 9.53 -17.32 -2.29
CA ILE A 347 10.76 -16.65 -1.83
C ILE A 347 11.88 -17.63 -1.44
N GLY A 348 11.78 -18.90 -1.80
CA GLY A 348 12.84 -19.89 -1.59
C GLY A 348 13.00 -20.36 -0.14
N LEU A 349 11.91 -20.39 0.63
CA LEU A 349 11.81 -21.18 1.86
C LEU A 349 11.16 -22.54 1.56
N GLU A 350 11.46 -23.52 2.40
CA GLU A 350 10.74 -24.78 2.39
C GLU A 350 9.28 -24.59 2.85
N PRO A 351 8.34 -25.44 2.40
CA PRO A 351 6.97 -25.43 2.92
C PRO A 351 6.96 -25.50 4.45
N LEU A 352 6.14 -24.65 5.07
CA LEU A 352 6.09 -24.44 6.52
C LEU A 352 5.16 -25.45 7.21
N PHE A 353 4.11 -25.87 6.50
CA PHE A 353 3.07 -26.76 7.01
C PHE A 353 2.91 -27.98 6.09
N PRO A 354 2.86 -29.21 6.61
CA PRO A 354 2.71 -30.40 5.79
C PRO A 354 1.26 -30.62 5.32
N ASN A 355 1.08 -31.11 4.09
CA ASN A 355 -0.16 -31.68 3.57
C ASN A 355 -1.40 -30.76 3.59
N GLU A 356 -1.25 -29.47 3.29
CA GLU A 356 -2.36 -28.53 3.24
C GLU A 356 -2.88 -28.36 1.81
N GLU A 357 -4.19 -28.54 1.61
CA GLU A 357 -4.88 -28.34 0.34
C GLU A 357 -5.65 -27.02 0.34
N ASN A 358 -6.02 -26.50 -0.83
CA ASN A 358 -6.85 -25.30 -0.94
C ASN A 358 -8.34 -25.66 -0.76
N PRO A 359 -9.01 -25.29 0.35
CA PRO A 359 -10.44 -25.56 0.53
C PRO A 359 -11.34 -24.65 -0.31
N PHE A 360 -10.78 -23.61 -0.96
CA PHE A 360 -11.49 -22.67 -1.82
C PHE A 360 -10.88 -22.68 -3.24
N PRO A 361 -11.04 -23.76 -4.04
CA PRO A 361 -10.45 -23.87 -5.37
C PRO A 361 -10.91 -22.75 -6.33
N TRP A 362 -12.14 -22.25 -6.14
CA TRP A 362 -12.70 -21.13 -6.89
C TRP A 362 -11.93 -19.81 -6.68
N MET A 363 -11.19 -19.65 -5.57
CA MET A 363 -10.31 -18.48 -5.41
C MET A 363 -9.14 -18.55 -6.39
N SER A 364 -8.56 -19.74 -6.61
CA SER A 364 -7.53 -19.92 -7.64
C SER A 364 -8.09 -19.65 -9.03
N GLU A 365 -9.28 -20.16 -9.33
CA GLU A 365 -9.97 -19.90 -10.60
C GLU A 365 -10.21 -18.40 -10.82
N MET A 366 -10.64 -17.65 -9.80
CA MET A 366 -10.85 -16.19 -9.92
C MET A 366 -9.56 -15.42 -10.20
N ILE A 367 -8.43 -15.89 -9.68
CA ILE A 367 -7.11 -15.32 -9.97
C ILE A 367 -6.69 -15.67 -11.41
N ASP A 368 -6.93 -16.91 -11.85
CA ASP A 368 -6.51 -17.43 -13.15
C ASP A 368 -7.42 -16.98 -14.32
N LEU A 369 -8.72 -16.77 -14.08
CA LEU A 369 -9.75 -16.38 -15.07
C LEU A 369 -9.44 -15.06 -15.81
N LYS A 370 -8.53 -14.24 -15.27
CA LYS A 370 -8.09 -13.00 -15.95
C LYS A 370 -7.11 -13.24 -17.10
N LYS A 371 -6.61 -14.48 -17.29
CA LYS A 371 -5.90 -14.81 -18.53
C LYS A 371 -6.83 -14.98 -19.74
N GLU A 372 -8.15 -15.17 -19.56
CA GLU A 372 -9.04 -15.61 -20.65
C GLU A 372 -10.45 -14.97 -20.67
N ARG A 373 -10.65 -13.70 -20.25
CA ARG A 373 -11.97 -13.08 -20.46
C ARG A 373 -12.17 -12.63 -21.91
N ASN A 374 -13.06 -13.35 -22.58
CA ASN A 374 -13.49 -13.17 -23.96
C ASN A 374 -14.32 -11.90 -24.19
N PHE A 375 -14.06 -11.31 -25.35
CA PHE A 375 -14.47 -10.01 -25.90
C PHE A 375 -15.99 -9.71 -25.99
N PHE A 376 -16.89 -10.63 -25.61
CA PHE A 376 -18.33 -10.54 -25.95
C PHE A 376 -19.31 -10.38 -24.78
N GLU A 377 -18.89 -10.49 -23.52
CA GLU A 377 -19.84 -10.53 -22.39
C GLU A 377 -19.65 -9.44 -21.32
N THR A 378 -18.78 -8.46 -21.54
CA THR A 378 -18.64 -7.33 -20.61
C THR A 378 -18.35 -6.05 -21.37
N ARG A 379 -18.92 -4.92 -20.94
CA ARG A 379 -18.62 -3.60 -21.52
C ARG A 379 -17.11 -3.40 -21.45
N VAL A 380 -16.47 -3.09 -22.57
CA VAL A 380 -15.00 -2.98 -22.67
C VAL A 380 -14.50 -1.92 -21.69
N ILE A 381 -13.84 -2.36 -20.61
CA ILE A 381 -13.15 -1.52 -19.63
C ILE A 381 -11.64 -1.44 -19.95
N GLU A 382 -11.18 -2.23 -20.94
CA GLU A 382 -9.80 -2.16 -21.41
C GLU A 382 -9.60 -0.93 -22.31
N TYR A 383 -9.04 0.14 -21.74
CA TYR A 383 -8.29 1.11 -22.52
C TYR A 383 -6.97 0.47 -22.98
N GLN A 384 -7.01 -0.39 -24.00
CA GLN A 384 -5.81 -0.59 -24.82
C GLN A 384 -5.65 0.65 -25.71
N SER A 385 -4.86 1.62 -25.25
CA SER A 385 -4.26 2.58 -26.16
C SER A 385 -3.29 1.82 -27.08
N GLY A 386 -3.75 1.54 -28.31
CA GLY A 386 -2.93 0.91 -29.35
C GLY A 386 -1.65 1.70 -29.57
N GLY A 387 -0.52 1.14 -29.14
CA GLY A 387 0.77 1.82 -29.23
C GLY A 387 1.93 1.09 -28.55
N ALA A 388 1.96 -0.24 -28.58
CA ALA A 388 3.19 -0.95 -28.24
C ALA A 388 4.15 -0.85 -29.43
N LEU A 389 5.03 0.16 -29.41
CA LEU A 389 6.17 0.22 -30.33
C LEU A 389 7.16 -0.89 -29.97
N SER A 390 7.30 -1.86 -30.86
CA SER A 390 8.37 -2.85 -30.83
C SER A 390 9.68 -2.15 -31.20
N TRP A 391 10.68 -2.25 -30.34
CA TRP A 391 12.05 -1.86 -30.66
C TRP A 391 12.93 -3.10 -30.49
N ASP A 392 13.49 -3.58 -31.60
CA ASP A 392 14.48 -4.66 -31.67
C ASP A 392 15.79 -4.31 -30.95
#